data_AF-A0A7G3FGS6-F1
#
_entry.id   AF-A0A7G3FGS6-F1
#
_cell.length_a   1.000
_cell.length_b   1.000
_cell.length_c   1.000
_cell.angle_alpha   90.00
_cell.angle_beta   90.00
_cell.angle_gamma   90.00
#
_symmetry.space_group_name_H-M   'P 1'
#
loop_
_entity.id
_entity.type
_entity.pdbx_description
1 polymer ?
#
loop_
_entity_poly.entity_id
_entity_poly.type
_entity_poly.pdbx_seq_one_letter_code
_entity_poly.pdbx_strand_id
1 'polypeptide(L)'
;MVMKSIIITQSLFIVLALILISCGERTDQINDLSFDSERAFVSYKIDLNGKEAKLAELVEHIEVIRLEETEESLLGGIGHLNKYEGQYVFRSGKDGDIYFFSENGQYLRKINRFGSGPEEYEYVNDFWIKEDMLNLYVRNQAIKRYDMQGNYISSTKVPFQASHVLPYEEGYLLDMNYRFLNDSINCAFVYMSEEMELIASFIENKRDPGFWISTDKNTIQKNSQDALLFRVMDDTVYRVNEGMLEPAIHYDFGENWYWRDKSEVDDSMFELKEDSDQIWFIEQDLGNDFSFLTVYRGASTKEFFLVDRESRESVYINMSIGLNESLPVRTNFWSKDVFIMNLTSDVIGDFLATLSVDQWSFTQGTTLDIIESSENPVLLKIKFKDSSEW
;
A
#
# COMPACT_ATOMS: atom_id res chain seq x y z
N MET A 1 -62.90 17.53 45.53
CA MET A 1 -61.67 16.75 45.81
C MET A 1 -61.66 15.35 45.18
N VAL A 2 -62.80 14.83 44.69
CA VAL A 2 -62.90 13.47 44.12
C VAL A 2 -62.43 13.37 42.65
N MET A 3 -62.61 14.43 41.84
CA MET A 3 -62.28 14.40 40.40
C MET A 3 -60.78 14.47 40.08
N LYS A 4 -59.96 15.12 40.92
CA LYS A 4 -58.49 15.16 40.73
C LYS A 4 -57.81 13.84 41.10
N SER A 5 -58.39 13.06 42.01
CA SER A 5 -57.83 11.77 42.43
C SER A 5 -58.03 10.68 41.37
N ILE A 6 -59.15 10.73 40.62
CA ILE A 6 -59.48 9.79 39.54
C ILE A 6 -58.56 9.98 38.33
N ILE A 7 -58.22 11.23 37.97
CA ILE A 7 -57.33 11.51 36.84
C ILE A 7 -55.90 11.05 37.16
N ILE A 8 -55.42 11.27 38.40
CA ILE A 8 -54.08 10.82 38.81
C ILE A 8 -53.99 9.29 38.85
N THR A 9 -55.05 8.58 39.27
CA THR A 9 -55.07 7.11 39.26
C THR A 9 -55.17 6.53 37.85
N GLN A 10 -55.88 7.18 36.93
CA GLN A 10 -55.92 6.78 35.51
C GLN A 10 -54.59 7.05 34.79
N SER A 11 -53.92 8.18 35.06
CA SER A 11 -52.60 8.48 34.51
C SER A 11 -51.52 7.53 35.04
N LEU A 12 -51.58 7.12 36.31
CA LEU A 12 -50.64 6.16 36.89
C LEU A 12 -50.83 4.74 36.31
N PHE A 13 -52.06 4.35 35.98
CA PHE A 13 -52.36 3.07 35.32
C PHE A 13 -51.87 3.02 33.87
N ILE A 14 -51.91 4.13 33.14
CA ILE A 14 -51.42 4.23 31.76
C ILE A 14 -49.88 4.19 31.72
N VAL A 15 -49.20 4.81 32.69
CA VAL A 15 -47.74 4.74 32.82
C VAL A 15 -47.28 3.34 33.24
N LEU A 16 -48.02 2.64 34.10
CA LEU A 16 -47.71 1.26 34.50
C LEU A 16 -47.96 0.25 33.36
N ALA A 17 -48.97 0.50 32.51
CA ALA A 17 -49.24 -0.33 31.33
C ALA A 17 -48.20 -0.16 30.21
N LEU A 18 -47.55 1.01 30.11
CA LEU A 18 -46.46 1.25 29.15
C LEU A 18 -45.13 0.60 29.56
N ILE A 19 -44.91 0.36 30.86
CA ILE A 19 -43.70 -0.32 31.37
C ILE A 19 -43.78 -1.85 31.14
N LEU A 20 -44.98 -2.43 31.06
CA LEU A 20 -45.18 -3.88 30.86
C LEU A 20 -45.11 -4.34 29.40
N ILE A 21 -44.93 -3.43 28.43
CA ILE A 21 -44.63 -3.78 27.02
C ILE A 21 -43.11 -3.80 26.76
N SER A 22 -42.29 -3.41 27.73
CA SER A 22 -40.82 -3.38 27.61
C SER A 22 -40.12 -4.69 27.98
N CYS A 23 -40.86 -5.77 28.26
CA CYS A 23 -40.30 -7.10 28.44
C CYS A 23 -40.89 -8.07 27.40
N GLY A 24 -40.56 -7.81 26.13
CA GLY A 24 -40.49 -8.89 25.14
C GLY A 24 -39.09 -9.49 25.22
N GLU A 25 -39.01 -10.79 25.48
CA GLU A 25 -37.77 -11.58 25.38
C GLU A 25 -37.10 -11.26 24.03
N ARG A 26 -35.89 -10.68 24.07
CA ARG A 26 -34.97 -10.82 22.96
C ARG A 26 -34.53 -12.28 22.95
N THR A 27 -35.33 -13.12 22.30
CA THR A 27 -34.80 -14.32 21.67
C THR A 27 -33.71 -13.81 20.73
N ASP A 28 -32.50 -14.32 20.89
CA ASP A 28 -31.39 -14.11 19.96
C ASP A 28 -31.82 -14.61 18.57
N GLN A 29 -32.54 -13.76 17.85
CA GLN A 29 -32.44 -13.72 16.40
C GLN A 29 -31.06 -13.15 16.14
N ILE A 30 -30.08 -14.05 16.10
CA ILE A 30 -29.04 -13.98 15.09
C ILE A 30 -29.82 -13.77 13.79
N ASN A 31 -30.08 -12.51 13.46
CA ASN A 31 -30.22 -12.14 12.08
C ASN A 31 -28.97 -12.74 11.45
N ASP A 32 -29.18 -13.64 10.50
CA ASP A 32 -28.29 -13.73 9.35
C ASP A 32 -28.07 -12.29 8.89
N LEU A 33 -27.09 -11.62 9.51
CA LEU A 33 -26.23 -10.72 8.82
C LEU A 33 -25.76 -11.59 7.68
N SER A 34 -26.33 -11.36 6.51
CA SER A 34 -25.70 -11.73 5.26
C SER A 34 -24.29 -11.15 5.36
N PHE A 35 -23.39 -11.98 5.88
CA PHE A 35 -21.97 -11.73 5.91
C PHE A 35 -21.67 -11.66 4.43
N ASP A 36 -21.49 -10.44 3.95
CA ASP A 36 -21.16 -10.19 2.56
C ASP A 36 -19.92 -11.02 2.29
N SER A 37 -20.07 -12.13 1.57
CA SER A 37 -19.04 -13.16 1.45
C SER A 37 -17.78 -12.63 0.77
N GLU A 38 -17.89 -11.45 0.15
CA GLU A 38 -16.79 -10.68 -0.45
C GLU A 38 -15.92 -9.92 0.57
N ARG A 39 -16.37 -9.79 1.83
CA ARG A 39 -15.67 -8.99 2.87
C ARG A 39 -15.10 -9.83 4.02
N ALA A 40 -15.06 -11.15 3.88
CA ALA A 40 -14.52 -12.01 4.93
C ALA A 40 -13.02 -11.79 5.16
N PHE A 41 -12.57 -11.99 6.40
CA PHE A 41 -11.15 -12.21 6.71
C PHE A 41 -10.66 -13.45 5.97
N VAL A 42 -9.64 -13.30 5.13
CA VAL A 42 -9.06 -14.38 4.32
C VAL A 42 -7.62 -14.64 4.75
N SER A 43 -7.26 -15.92 4.85
CA SER A 43 -5.89 -16.35 5.09
C SER A 43 -5.31 -16.99 3.84
N TYR A 44 -4.11 -16.55 3.43
CA TYR A 44 -3.32 -17.13 2.35
C TYR A 44 -2.10 -17.82 2.95
N LYS A 45 -1.95 -19.13 2.72
CA LYS A 45 -0.77 -19.86 3.16
C LYS A 45 0.40 -19.52 2.23
N ILE A 46 1.51 -19.07 2.79
CA ILE A 46 2.73 -18.79 2.04
C ILE A 46 3.79 -19.83 2.39
N ASP A 47 4.01 -20.78 1.49
CA ASP A 47 4.93 -21.89 1.69
C ASP A 47 6.29 -21.59 1.03
N LEU A 48 7.32 -21.35 1.86
CA LEU A 48 8.69 -21.10 1.40
C LEU A 48 9.30 -22.26 0.61
N ASN A 49 8.80 -23.48 0.82
CA ASN A 49 9.24 -24.69 0.10
C ASN A 49 8.15 -25.19 -0.85
N GLY A 50 7.20 -24.31 -1.17
CA GLY A 50 6.07 -24.61 -2.03
C GLY A 50 6.45 -24.65 -3.50
N LYS A 51 5.44 -24.41 -4.33
CA LYS A 51 5.61 -24.32 -5.77
C LYS A 51 6.51 -23.14 -6.12
N GLU A 52 7.50 -23.38 -6.95
CA GLU A 52 8.42 -22.38 -7.48
C GLU A 52 8.24 -22.32 -9.00
N ALA A 53 8.20 -21.10 -9.54
CA ALA A 53 8.18 -20.83 -10.97
C ALA A 53 9.07 -19.63 -11.28
N LYS A 54 9.67 -19.61 -12.47
CA LYS A 54 10.33 -18.39 -12.95
C LYS A 54 9.29 -17.32 -13.26
N LEU A 55 9.64 -16.05 -13.11
CA LEU A 55 8.73 -14.95 -13.48
C LEU A 55 8.19 -15.12 -14.92
N ALA A 56 9.05 -15.50 -15.87
CA ALA A 56 8.67 -15.71 -17.27
C ALA A 56 7.61 -16.81 -17.49
N GLU A 57 7.52 -17.79 -16.60
CA GLU A 57 6.54 -18.88 -16.66
C GLU A 57 5.15 -18.41 -16.22
N LEU A 58 5.09 -17.45 -15.28
CA LEU A 58 3.86 -16.87 -14.73
C LEU A 58 3.29 -15.75 -15.61
N VAL A 59 4.07 -15.21 -16.54
CA VAL A 59 3.71 -14.09 -17.41
C VAL A 59 2.87 -14.55 -18.58
N GLU A 60 1.68 -13.96 -18.76
CA GLU A 60 0.90 -14.07 -19.99
C GLU A 60 1.46 -13.11 -21.04
N HIS A 61 1.61 -11.84 -20.69
CA HIS A 61 2.12 -10.80 -21.61
C HIS A 61 2.84 -9.67 -20.87
N ILE A 62 3.88 -9.11 -21.49
CA ILE A 62 4.59 -7.91 -21.04
C ILE A 62 4.55 -6.83 -22.11
N GLU A 63 4.06 -5.65 -21.75
CA GLU A 63 4.31 -4.44 -22.53
C GLU A 63 5.48 -3.66 -21.91
N VAL A 64 6.56 -3.54 -22.68
CA VAL A 64 7.81 -2.88 -22.30
C VAL A 64 7.77 -1.42 -22.74
N ILE A 65 7.92 -0.51 -21.78
CA ILE A 65 7.78 0.93 -21.96
C ILE A 65 9.11 1.61 -21.60
N ARG A 66 9.83 2.06 -22.62
CA ARG A 66 10.97 2.97 -22.44
C ARG A 66 10.48 4.27 -21.81
N LEU A 67 11.21 4.80 -20.84
CA LEU A 67 11.06 6.19 -20.42
C LEU A 67 12.04 7.06 -21.20
N GLU A 68 11.53 8.05 -21.92
CA GLU A 68 12.34 8.95 -22.75
C GLU A 68 13.43 9.63 -21.92
N GLU A 69 14.67 9.48 -22.39
CA GLU A 69 15.84 10.10 -21.80
C GLU A 69 16.22 11.36 -22.58
N THR A 70 16.32 12.45 -21.83
CA THR A 70 16.77 13.78 -22.24
C THR A 70 17.53 14.40 -21.07
N GLU A 71 18.21 15.53 -21.28
CA GLU A 71 18.83 16.29 -20.19
C GLU A 71 17.84 16.67 -19.08
N GLU A 72 16.56 16.83 -19.42
CA GLU A 72 15.49 17.20 -18.49
C GLU A 72 14.76 16.01 -17.87
N SER A 73 15.06 14.79 -18.29
CA SER A 73 14.33 13.57 -17.92
C SER A 73 15.24 12.40 -17.53
N LEU A 74 16.45 12.69 -17.06
CA LEU A 74 17.35 11.70 -16.50
C LEU A 74 16.85 11.27 -15.11
N LEU A 75 16.63 9.97 -14.93
CA LEU A 75 15.97 9.41 -13.75
C LEU A 75 16.97 8.66 -12.85
N GLY A 76 16.97 8.99 -11.56
CA GLY A 76 17.73 8.24 -10.55
C GLY A 76 17.03 6.97 -10.04
N GLY A 77 15.86 6.64 -10.60
CA GLY A 77 14.94 5.61 -10.14
C GLY A 77 13.49 6.10 -10.19
N ILE A 78 12.54 5.23 -9.91
CA ILE A 78 11.11 5.53 -9.88
C ILE A 78 10.61 5.27 -8.46
N GLY A 79 10.02 6.28 -7.82
CA GLY A 79 9.38 6.15 -6.51
C GLY A 79 7.93 6.63 -6.56
N HIS A 80 7.03 5.95 -5.83
CA HIS A 80 5.61 6.32 -5.68
C HIS A 80 4.91 6.61 -7.02
N LEU A 81 4.68 5.59 -7.84
CA LEU A 81 4.06 5.79 -9.15
C LEU A 81 2.53 5.93 -9.04
N ASN A 82 2.00 6.99 -9.65
CA ASN A 82 0.59 7.33 -9.76
C ASN A 82 0.17 7.45 -11.23
N LYS A 83 -1.12 7.27 -11.51
CA LYS A 83 -1.71 7.57 -12.83
C LYS A 83 -2.59 8.81 -12.77
N TYR A 84 -2.47 9.67 -13.78
CA TYR A 84 -3.30 10.86 -13.93
C TYR A 84 -3.55 11.14 -15.41
N GLU A 85 -4.81 11.15 -15.85
CA GLU A 85 -5.20 11.48 -17.23
C GLU A 85 -4.39 10.76 -18.33
N GLY A 86 -4.11 9.46 -18.16
CA GLY A 86 -3.29 8.69 -19.12
C GLY A 86 -1.80 9.03 -19.09
N GLN A 87 -1.31 9.56 -17.97
CA GLN A 87 0.09 9.85 -17.70
C GLN A 87 0.58 9.02 -16.51
N TYR A 88 1.83 8.59 -16.57
CA TYR A 88 2.59 8.14 -15.40
C TYR A 88 3.16 9.36 -14.68
N VAL A 89 2.89 9.43 -13.38
CA VAL A 89 3.39 10.46 -12.50
C VAL A 89 4.17 9.79 -11.38
N PHE A 90 5.45 10.08 -11.24
CA PHE A 90 6.28 9.46 -10.21
C PHE A 90 7.35 10.42 -9.72
N ARG A 91 7.83 10.15 -8.52
CA ARG A 91 8.98 10.84 -7.97
C ARG A 91 10.25 10.22 -8.52
N SER A 92 11.25 11.05 -8.83
CA SER A 92 12.62 10.59 -9.06
C SER A 92 13.64 11.48 -8.35
N GLY A 93 14.79 10.90 -7.99
CA GLY A 93 15.90 11.63 -7.39
C GLY A 93 15.66 12.10 -5.95
N LYS A 94 16.69 12.76 -5.40
CA LYS A 94 16.71 13.23 -4.00
C LYS A 94 15.96 14.54 -3.80
N ASP A 95 15.92 15.37 -4.84
CA ASP A 95 15.35 16.72 -4.79
C ASP A 95 13.83 16.74 -4.86
N GLY A 96 13.17 15.57 -4.94
CA GLY A 96 11.72 15.45 -4.94
C GLY A 96 11.09 15.92 -6.25
N ASP A 97 11.77 15.69 -7.38
CA ASP A 97 11.19 15.92 -8.70
C ASP A 97 9.98 15.00 -8.90
N ILE A 98 8.88 15.59 -9.39
CA ILE A 98 7.70 14.84 -9.82
C ILE A 98 7.66 14.86 -11.35
N TYR A 99 7.95 13.72 -11.95
CA TYR A 99 8.00 13.54 -13.39
C TYR A 99 6.65 13.11 -13.95
N PHE A 100 6.34 13.60 -15.15
CA PHE A 100 5.16 13.22 -15.91
C PHE A 100 5.60 12.63 -17.25
N PHE A 101 5.18 11.40 -17.51
CA PHE A 101 5.40 10.69 -18.75
C PHE A 101 4.07 10.25 -19.35
N SER A 102 3.97 10.20 -20.67
CA SER A 102 2.83 9.58 -21.33
C SER A 102 2.80 8.07 -21.08
N GLU A 103 1.68 7.41 -21.34
CA GLU A 103 1.59 5.95 -21.27
C GLU A 103 2.52 5.20 -22.25
N ASN A 104 2.98 5.88 -23.31
CA ASN A 104 3.99 5.35 -24.23
C ASN A 104 5.43 5.65 -23.80
N GLY A 105 5.60 6.38 -22.69
CA GLY A 105 6.89 6.68 -22.10
C GLY A 105 7.61 7.91 -22.65
N GLN A 106 6.92 8.76 -23.43
CA GLN A 106 7.42 10.08 -23.80
C GLN A 106 7.42 11.02 -22.59
N TYR A 107 8.49 11.79 -22.41
CA TYR A 107 8.59 12.80 -21.38
C TYR A 107 7.64 13.97 -21.68
N LEU A 108 6.86 14.38 -20.67
CA LEU A 108 5.90 15.48 -20.82
C LEU A 108 6.35 16.73 -20.09
N ARG A 109 6.69 16.59 -18.81
CA ARG A 109 7.15 17.69 -17.93
C ARG A 109 7.69 17.14 -16.60
N LYS A 110 8.32 18.03 -15.83
CA LYS A 110 8.62 17.80 -14.41
C LYS A 110 8.14 18.98 -13.57
N ILE A 111 7.73 18.71 -12.33
CA ILE A 111 7.46 19.71 -11.31
C ILE A 111 8.56 19.59 -10.25
N ASN A 112 9.25 20.70 -9.99
CA ASN A 112 10.22 20.83 -8.92
C ASN A 112 10.00 22.16 -8.18
N ARG A 113 9.88 22.09 -6.86
CA ARG A 113 9.92 23.23 -5.94
C ARG A 113 10.90 22.97 -4.80
N PHE A 114 12.04 22.38 -5.11
CA PHE A 114 13.07 22.09 -4.12
C PHE A 114 13.64 23.39 -3.53
N GLY A 115 13.62 23.49 -2.21
CA GLY A 115 14.11 24.66 -1.48
C GLY A 115 13.51 24.79 -0.08
N SER A 116 13.92 25.84 0.64
CA SER A 116 13.53 26.09 2.04
C SER A 116 12.46 27.18 2.18
N GLY A 117 11.93 27.71 1.07
CA GLY A 117 10.88 28.71 1.05
C GLY A 117 9.50 28.18 1.51
N PRO A 118 8.55 29.09 1.84
CA PRO A 118 7.22 28.70 2.31
C PRO A 118 6.40 27.89 1.28
N GLU A 119 6.69 28.05 -0.01
CA GLU A 119 6.05 27.35 -1.13
C GLU A 119 6.91 26.17 -1.65
N GLU A 120 8.09 25.97 -1.09
CA GLU A 120 9.10 25.00 -1.53
C GLU A 120 9.19 23.81 -0.56
N TYR A 121 9.93 22.77 -0.91
CA TYR A 121 10.16 21.59 -0.08
C TYR A 121 11.61 21.14 -0.10
N GLU A 122 12.11 20.65 1.04
CA GLU A 122 13.47 20.09 1.13
C GLU A 122 13.48 18.58 0.89
N TYR A 123 12.34 17.92 1.13
CA TYR A 123 12.20 16.48 0.95
C TYR A 123 10.71 16.11 0.90
N VAL A 124 10.34 15.36 -0.13
CA VAL A 124 9.01 14.76 -0.28
C VAL A 124 9.06 13.39 0.35
N ASN A 125 8.21 13.12 1.34
CA ASN A 125 8.05 11.79 1.92
C ASN A 125 7.12 10.94 1.05
N ASP A 126 5.99 11.54 0.62
CA ASP A 126 4.98 10.86 -0.15
C ASP A 126 4.20 11.86 -1.02
N PHE A 127 3.51 11.38 -2.03
CA PHE A 127 2.62 12.22 -2.83
C PHE A 127 1.42 11.47 -3.41
N TRP A 128 0.36 12.23 -3.67
CA TRP A 128 -0.83 11.75 -4.36
C TRP A 128 -1.45 12.86 -5.20
N ILE A 129 -2.32 12.45 -6.11
CA ILE A 129 -3.13 13.35 -6.91
C ILE A 129 -4.60 13.18 -6.48
N LYS A 130 -5.25 14.28 -6.11
CA LYS A 130 -6.68 14.33 -5.78
C LYS A 130 -7.27 15.56 -6.47
N GLU A 131 -8.34 15.38 -7.25
CA GLU A 131 -9.10 16.48 -7.88
C GLU A 131 -8.20 17.49 -8.62
N ASP A 132 -7.38 17.00 -9.55
CA ASP A 132 -6.45 17.81 -10.36
C ASP A 132 -5.45 18.65 -9.52
N MET A 133 -5.13 18.14 -8.33
CA MET A 133 -4.20 18.77 -7.41
C MET A 133 -3.09 17.81 -7.00
N LEU A 134 -1.84 18.26 -7.14
CA LEU A 134 -0.67 17.55 -6.66
C LEU A 134 -0.49 17.85 -5.17
N ASN A 135 -0.56 16.81 -4.35
CA ASN A 135 -0.39 16.91 -2.90
C ASN A 135 0.91 16.21 -2.51
N LEU A 136 1.80 16.92 -1.82
CA LEU A 136 3.08 16.40 -1.35
C LEU A 136 3.09 16.41 0.18
N TYR A 137 3.22 15.24 0.80
CA TYR A 137 3.57 15.16 2.21
C TYR A 137 5.09 15.32 2.36
N VAL A 138 5.52 16.33 3.09
CA VAL A 138 6.92 16.76 3.14
C VAL A 138 7.48 16.67 4.57
N ARG A 139 8.81 16.61 4.68
CA ARG A 139 9.55 16.35 5.94
C ARG A 139 9.15 17.24 7.13
N ASN A 140 8.71 18.47 6.90
CA ASN A 140 8.31 19.41 7.95
C ASN A 140 6.85 19.24 8.42
N GLN A 141 6.29 18.03 8.30
CA GLN A 141 4.93 17.69 8.73
C GLN A 141 3.89 18.57 8.04
N ALA A 142 4.02 18.75 6.73
CA ALA A 142 3.07 19.55 5.95
C ALA A 142 2.62 18.77 4.72
N ILE A 143 1.36 18.97 4.36
CA ILE A 143 0.83 18.63 3.05
C ILE A 143 0.88 19.92 2.24
N LYS A 144 1.76 19.98 1.24
CA LYS A 144 1.85 21.08 0.29
C LYS A 144 1.04 20.75 -0.96
N ARG A 145 0.24 21.70 -1.42
CA ARG A 145 -0.67 21.54 -2.54
C ARG A 145 -0.28 22.44 -3.69
N TYR A 146 -0.22 21.86 -4.87
CA TYR A 146 0.14 22.53 -6.11
C TYR A 146 -0.89 22.19 -7.19
N ASP A 147 -1.07 23.09 -8.16
CA ASP A 147 -1.76 22.72 -9.38
C ASP A 147 -0.89 21.77 -10.24
N MET A 148 -1.47 21.22 -11.31
CA MET A 148 -0.77 20.28 -12.21
C MET A 148 0.30 20.94 -13.09
N GLN A 149 0.52 22.26 -12.94
CA GLN A 149 1.61 23.04 -13.52
C GLN A 149 2.70 23.36 -12.47
N GLY A 150 2.50 22.98 -11.21
CA GLY A 150 3.43 23.19 -10.11
C GLY A 150 3.30 24.52 -9.40
N ASN A 151 2.27 25.33 -9.66
CA ASN A 151 2.04 26.56 -8.91
C ASN A 151 1.50 26.23 -7.52
N TYR A 152 2.05 26.86 -6.50
CA TYR A 152 1.63 26.64 -5.12
C TYR A 152 0.20 27.14 -4.90
N ILE A 153 -0.59 26.34 -4.17
CA ILE A 153 -1.98 26.65 -3.82
C ILE A 153 -2.08 26.88 -2.31
N SER A 154 -1.67 25.89 -1.51
CA SER A 154 -1.83 25.95 -0.06
C SER A 154 -0.92 24.95 0.65
N SER A 155 -0.85 25.06 1.97
CA SER A 155 -0.25 24.06 2.84
C SER A 155 -1.09 23.86 4.07
N THR A 156 -1.19 22.60 4.51
CA THR A 156 -1.82 22.23 5.78
C THR A 156 -0.77 21.56 6.63
N LYS A 157 -0.64 21.98 7.90
CA LYS A 157 0.25 21.33 8.85
C LYS A 157 -0.41 20.04 9.35
N VAL A 158 0.31 18.94 9.26
CA VAL A 158 -0.02 17.67 9.90
C VAL A 158 0.47 17.75 11.35
N PRO A 159 -0.37 17.47 12.36
CA PRO A 159 0.00 17.65 13.77
C PRO A 159 1.01 16.61 14.27
N PHE A 160 1.20 15.53 13.51
CA PHE A 160 2.10 14.44 13.85
C PHE A 160 3.11 14.17 12.75
N GLN A 161 4.29 13.67 13.14
CA GLN A 161 5.27 13.17 12.19
C GLN A 161 4.88 11.76 11.76
N ALA A 162 3.98 11.65 10.78
CA ALA A 162 3.64 10.38 10.15
C ALA A 162 4.79 9.90 9.24
N SER A 163 4.89 8.58 9.04
CA SER A 163 5.72 7.97 7.99
C SER A 163 5.04 8.13 6.64
N HIS A 164 3.75 7.76 6.55
CA HIS A 164 2.94 7.89 5.34
C HIS A 164 1.64 8.63 5.64
N VAL A 165 1.12 9.34 4.64
CA VAL A 165 -0.15 10.09 4.72
C VAL A 165 -0.90 9.87 3.43
N LEU A 166 -2.13 9.35 3.50
CA LEU A 166 -3.00 9.21 2.34
C LEU A 166 -4.40 9.77 2.58
N PRO A 167 -5.04 10.31 1.53
CA PRO A 167 -6.43 10.75 1.61
C PRO A 167 -7.38 9.57 1.81
N TYR A 168 -8.27 9.69 2.79
CA TYR A 168 -9.31 8.71 3.08
C TYR A 168 -10.61 9.42 3.42
N GLU A 169 -11.68 9.07 2.69
CA GLU A 169 -12.95 9.81 2.75
C GLU A 169 -12.71 11.33 2.65
N GLU A 170 -13.27 12.11 3.58
CA GLU A 170 -13.11 13.57 3.72
C GLU A 170 -11.91 13.94 4.62
N GLY A 171 -10.90 13.09 4.72
CA GLY A 171 -9.78 13.31 5.63
C GLY A 171 -8.52 12.54 5.22
N TYR A 172 -7.75 12.12 6.23
CA TYR A 172 -6.44 11.50 6.03
C TYR A 172 -6.21 10.32 6.97
N LEU A 173 -5.71 9.21 6.42
CA LEU A 173 -5.09 8.13 7.18
C LEU A 173 -3.59 8.38 7.27
N LEU A 174 -3.07 8.30 8.49
CA LEU A 174 -1.66 8.49 8.82
C LEU A 174 -1.11 7.17 9.33
N ASP A 175 0.01 6.72 8.76
CA ASP A 175 0.83 5.65 9.32
C ASP A 175 1.85 6.26 10.28
N MET A 176 1.69 5.97 11.56
CA MET A 176 2.57 6.41 12.63
C MET A 176 3.65 5.37 12.95
N ASN A 177 3.58 4.16 12.37
CA ASN A 177 4.40 3.01 12.71
C ASN A 177 4.40 2.77 14.23
N TYR A 178 5.53 3.05 14.89
CA TYR A 178 5.69 2.92 16.35
C TYR A 178 5.94 4.28 17.02
N ARG A 179 5.56 5.39 16.37
CA ARG A 179 5.74 6.75 16.89
C ARG A 179 4.62 7.14 17.84
N PHE A 180 5.01 7.75 18.96
CA PHE A 180 4.08 8.38 19.88
C PHE A 180 3.43 9.62 19.25
N LEU A 181 2.11 9.73 19.39
CA LEU A 181 1.38 10.96 19.07
C LEU A 181 1.57 11.97 20.20
N ASN A 182 1.61 11.50 21.45
CA ASN A 182 1.91 12.24 22.68
C ASN A 182 2.28 11.25 23.81
N ASP A 183 2.51 11.77 25.03
CA ASP A 183 2.89 10.98 26.22
C ASP A 183 1.91 9.85 26.60
N SER A 184 0.70 9.81 26.01
CA SER A 184 -0.37 8.86 26.35
C SER A 184 -0.97 8.11 25.17
N ILE A 185 -0.65 8.47 23.92
CA ILE A 185 -1.22 7.82 22.73
C ILE A 185 -0.09 7.31 21.85
N ASN A 186 -0.01 5.98 21.73
CA ASN A 186 0.90 5.27 20.86
C ASN A 186 0.09 4.29 20.00
N CYS A 187 -0.20 4.67 18.77
CA CYS A 187 -1.02 3.87 17.85
C CYS A 187 -0.33 3.77 16.49
N ALA A 188 -0.50 2.65 15.81
CA ALA A 188 0.13 2.44 14.50
C ALA A 188 -0.51 3.30 13.41
N PHE A 189 -1.82 3.51 13.48
CA PHE A 189 -2.55 4.30 12.51
C PHE A 189 -3.48 5.32 13.14
N VAL A 190 -3.72 6.40 12.41
CA VAL A 190 -4.57 7.50 12.84
C VAL A 190 -5.45 7.95 11.68
N TYR A 191 -6.74 8.16 11.95
CA TYR A 191 -7.66 8.82 11.03
C TYR A 191 -7.96 10.25 11.50
N MET A 192 -7.76 11.20 10.59
CA MET A 192 -7.89 12.63 10.82
C MET A 192 -8.92 13.25 9.87
N SER A 193 -9.60 14.30 10.31
CA SER A 193 -10.44 15.13 9.43
C SER A 193 -9.62 15.93 8.42
N GLU A 194 -10.29 16.61 7.47
CA GLU A 194 -9.64 17.55 6.55
C GLU A 194 -8.91 18.68 7.30
N GLU A 195 -9.49 19.15 8.41
CA GLU A 195 -8.92 20.16 9.31
C GLU A 195 -7.81 19.62 10.24
N MET A 196 -7.43 18.35 10.09
CA MET A 196 -6.41 17.65 10.89
C MET A 196 -6.81 17.43 12.35
N GLU A 197 -8.10 17.33 12.63
CA GLU A 197 -8.60 16.91 13.95
C GLU A 197 -8.60 15.38 14.04
N LEU A 198 -8.19 14.85 15.20
CA LEU A 198 -8.16 13.40 15.46
C LEU A 198 -9.58 12.83 15.50
N ILE A 199 -9.92 11.96 14.55
CA ILE A 199 -11.22 11.25 14.52
C ILE A 199 -11.09 9.90 15.21
N ALA A 200 -10.09 9.11 14.83
CA ALA A 200 -9.87 7.77 15.37
C ALA A 200 -8.39 7.40 15.39
N SER A 201 -8.05 6.47 16.27
CA SER A 201 -6.72 5.87 16.38
C SER A 201 -6.88 4.35 16.36
N PHE A 202 -6.01 3.68 15.62
CA PHE A 202 -6.09 2.23 15.44
C PHE A 202 -4.79 1.54 15.82
N ILE A 203 -4.94 0.35 16.40
CA ILE A 203 -3.85 -0.54 16.83
C ILE A 203 -2.92 0.13 17.83
N GLU A 204 -3.15 -0.10 19.12
CA GLU A 204 -2.26 0.39 20.17
C GLU A 204 -0.89 -0.33 20.10
N ASN A 205 0.17 0.46 20.10
CA ASN A 205 1.54 -0.03 20.24
C ASN A 205 1.84 -0.17 21.75
N LYS A 206 2.07 -1.41 22.19
CA LYS A 206 2.38 -1.71 23.58
C LYS A 206 3.76 -1.20 24.01
N ARG A 207 4.70 -1.10 23.07
CA ARG A 207 6.08 -0.66 23.29
C ARG A 207 6.66 0.05 22.08
N ASP A 208 7.56 0.98 22.36
CA ASP A 208 8.44 1.61 21.37
C ASP A 208 9.67 0.73 21.14
N PRO A 209 9.97 0.34 19.88
CA PRO A 209 11.17 -0.40 19.54
C PRO A 209 12.48 0.35 19.86
N GLY A 210 12.44 1.67 20.06
CA GLY A 210 13.62 2.48 20.35
C GLY A 210 14.44 2.86 19.12
N PHE A 211 13.94 2.54 17.92
CA PHE A 211 14.54 2.90 16.63
C PHE A 211 13.47 3.34 15.63
N TRP A 212 13.88 4.12 14.63
CA TRP A 212 12.98 4.57 13.58
C TRP A 212 12.80 3.51 12.52
N ILE A 213 11.54 3.24 12.22
CA ILE A 213 11.14 2.40 11.08
C ILE A 213 10.62 3.34 9.99
N SER A 214 11.18 3.17 8.80
CA SER A 214 10.73 3.85 7.58
C SER A 214 10.67 2.84 6.46
N THR A 215 9.54 2.79 5.77
CA THR A 215 9.38 2.01 4.54
C THR A 215 9.31 2.99 3.38
N ASP A 216 10.00 2.71 2.28
CA ASP A 216 9.87 3.51 1.06
C ASP A 216 8.49 3.29 0.43
N LYS A 217 7.94 2.08 0.57
CA LYS A 217 6.61 1.75 0.11
C LYS A 217 5.55 2.22 1.10
N ASN A 218 4.49 2.82 0.56
CA ASN A 218 3.36 3.25 1.37
C ASN A 218 2.65 2.04 1.97
N THR A 219 2.50 2.07 3.29
CA THR A 219 1.81 1.05 4.10
C THR A 219 0.29 1.18 4.06
N ILE A 220 -0.23 2.24 3.44
CA ILE A 220 -1.64 2.47 3.23
C ILE A 220 -1.91 2.30 1.74
N GLN A 221 -2.81 1.39 1.38
CA GLN A 221 -3.24 1.19 0.01
C GLN A 221 -4.74 1.48 -0.09
N LYS A 222 -5.14 2.32 -1.05
CA LYS A 222 -6.55 2.63 -1.29
C LYS A 222 -7.07 1.82 -2.47
N ASN A 223 -8.23 1.20 -2.30
CA ASN A 223 -9.04 0.68 -3.39
C ASN A 223 -10.33 1.53 -3.52
N SER A 224 -11.22 1.18 -4.46
CA SER A 224 -12.41 1.99 -4.74
C SER A 224 -13.43 2.08 -3.60
N GLN A 225 -13.38 1.18 -2.61
CA GLN A 225 -14.35 1.11 -1.51
C GLN A 225 -13.70 1.23 -0.12
N ASP A 226 -12.43 0.86 0.02
CA ASP A 226 -11.75 0.65 1.30
C ASP A 226 -10.33 1.23 1.31
N ALA A 227 -9.81 1.48 2.50
CA ALA A 227 -8.37 1.63 2.74
C ALA A 227 -7.83 0.39 3.44
N LEU A 228 -6.77 -0.17 2.90
CA LEU A 228 -6.02 -1.26 3.49
C LEU A 228 -4.79 -0.71 4.18
N LEU A 229 -4.62 -1.13 5.43
CA LEU A 229 -3.53 -0.73 6.31
C LEU A 229 -2.62 -1.94 6.52
N PHE A 230 -1.38 -1.78 6.12
CA PHE A 230 -0.33 -2.75 6.29
C PHE A 230 0.57 -2.32 7.45
N ARG A 231 0.59 -3.08 8.53
CA ARG A 231 1.45 -2.79 9.67
C ARG A 231 2.79 -3.50 9.48
N VAL A 232 3.87 -2.74 9.58
CA VAL A 232 5.22 -3.32 9.61
C VAL A 232 5.32 -4.34 10.76
N MET A 233 5.91 -5.51 10.49
CA MET A 233 6.08 -6.61 11.45
C MET A 233 4.74 -7.26 11.88
N ASP A 234 3.71 -7.12 11.05
CA ASP A 234 2.44 -7.83 11.17
C ASP A 234 2.25 -8.68 9.90
N ASP A 235 1.69 -9.88 10.06
CA ASP A 235 1.31 -10.78 8.96
C ASP A 235 -0.14 -10.52 8.51
N THR A 236 -0.82 -9.60 9.20
CA THR A 236 -2.21 -9.24 8.97
C THR A 236 -2.33 -7.86 8.34
N VAL A 237 -3.12 -7.79 7.27
CA VAL A 237 -3.60 -6.57 6.63
C VAL A 237 -4.95 -6.23 7.21
N TYR A 238 -5.11 -4.98 7.60
CA TYR A 238 -6.36 -4.47 8.14
C TYR A 238 -7.09 -3.62 7.10
N ARG A 239 -8.40 -3.56 7.21
CA ARG A 239 -9.25 -2.69 6.41
C ARG A 239 -9.87 -1.63 7.31
N VAL A 240 -9.87 -0.39 6.84
CA VAL A 240 -10.68 0.69 7.40
C VAL A 240 -11.91 0.89 6.54
N ASN A 241 -13.08 0.76 7.15
CA ASN A 241 -14.38 0.97 6.53
C ASN A 241 -15.29 1.69 7.53
N GLU A 242 -15.92 2.80 7.11
CA GLU A 242 -16.82 3.61 7.95
C GLU A 242 -16.18 3.98 9.32
N GLY A 243 -14.87 4.24 9.33
CA GLY A 243 -14.10 4.58 10.53
C GLY A 243 -13.83 3.40 11.48
N MET A 244 -14.17 2.17 11.11
CA MET A 244 -13.85 0.95 11.88
C MET A 244 -12.66 0.21 11.25
N LEU A 245 -11.81 -0.36 12.09
CA LEU A 245 -10.71 -1.22 11.67
C LEU A 245 -11.06 -2.69 11.89
N GLU A 246 -10.88 -3.51 10.86
CA GLU A 246 -11.07 -4.97 10.92
C GLU A 246 -9.93 -5.70 10.20
N PRO A 247 -9.56 -6.93 10.62
CA PRO A 247 -8.61 -7.75 9.87
C PRO A 247 -9.24 -8.19 8.55
N ALA A 248 -8.50 -8.07 7.45
CA ALA A 248 -8.98 -8.37 6.11
C ALA A 248 -8.20 -9.52 5.44
N ILE A 249 -6.87 -9.49 5.53
CA ILE A 249 -5.99 -10.50 4.92
C ILE A 249 -4.97 -10.96 5.95
N HIS A 250 -4.67 -12.25 6.00
CA HIS A 250 -3.58 -12.82 6.77
C HIS A 250 -2.68 -13.64 5.86
N TYR A 251 -1.39 -13.33 5.83
CA TYR A 251 -0.38 -14.11 5.11
C TYR A 251 0.26 -15.09 6.08
N ASP A 252 -0.21 -16.34 6.03
CA ASP A 252 0.18 -17.39 6.97
C ASP A 252 1.53 -18.02 6.56
N PHE A 253 2.59 -17.60 7.25
CA PHE A 253 3.94 -18.18 7.13
C PHE A 253 4.20 -19.30 8.17
N GLY A 254 3.22 -19.68 8.99
CA GLY A 254 3.34 -20.75 9.96
C GLY A 254 4.45 -20.53 11.01
N GLU A 255 5.39 -21.48 11.10
CA GLU A 255 6.53 -21.41 12.04
C GLU A 255 7.67 -20.51 11.52
N ASN A 256 7.60 -20.08 10.26
CA ASN A 256 8.59 -19.17 9.67
C ASN A 256 8.33 -17.71 10.05
N TRP A 257 7.16 -17.35 10.60
CA TRP A 257 6.89 -15.99 11.02
C TRP A 257 7.59 -15.65 12.34
N TYR A 258 8.56 -14.73 12.29
CA TYR A 258 9.39 -14.34 13.43
C TYR A 258 8.58 -13.76 14.60
N TRP A 259 7.47 -13.07 14.30
CA TRP A 259 6.70 -12.34 15.30
C TRP A 259 5.63 -13.19 15.99
N ARG A 260 5.44 -14.44 15.58
CA ARG A 260 4.35 -15.31 16.07
C ARG A 260 4.28 -15.42 17.60
N ASP A 261 5.42 -15.58 18.25
CA ASP A 261 5.52 -15.70 19.72
C ASP A 261 6.03 -14.41 20.39
N LYS A 262 6.13 -13.31 19.63
CA LYS A 262 6.60 -12.02 20.10
C LYS A 262 5.43 -11.05 20.17
N SER A 263 5.24 -10.46 21.34
CA SER A 263 4.20 -9.45 21.52
C SER A 263 4.67 -8.02 21.25
N GLU A 264 5.99 -7.82 21.10
CA GLU A 264 6.63 -6.50 20.98
C GLU A 264 7.87 -6.59 20.08
N VAL A 265 8.19 -5.45 19.46
CA VAL A 265 9.41 -5.24 18.68
C VAL A 265 10.51 -4.77 19.61
N ASP A 266 11.69 -5.39 19.53
CA ASP A 266 12.89 -4.99 20.26
C ASP A 266 14.16 -5.24 19.42
N ASP A 267 15.31 -4.93 19.98
CA ASP A 267 16.61 -5.01 19.31
C ASP A 267 16.99 -6.45 18.89
N SER A 268 16.32 -7.49 19.40
CA SER A 268 16.62 -8.89 19.01
C SER A 268 16.34 -9.17 17.53
N MET A 269 15.60 -8.30 16.84
CA MET A 269 15.46 -8.38 15.39
C MET A 269 16.78 -8.14 14.67
N PHE A 270 17.64 -7.24 15.18
CA PHE A 270 18.95 -6.99 14.57
C PHE A 270 19.93 -8.15 14.77
N GLU A 271 19.60 -9.11 15.63
CA GLU A 271 20.34 -10.35 15.82
C GLU A 271 19.89 -11.47 14.87
N LEU A 272 18.89 -11.20 14.02
CA LEU A 272 18.44 -12.17 13.02
C LEU A 272 19.60 -12.50 12.07
N LYS A 273 19.92 -13.79 11.96
CA LYS A 273 21.02 -14.23 11.11
C LYS A 273 20.63 -14.18 9.63
N GLU A 274 21.62 -13.98 8.77
CA GLU A 274 21.46 -14.05 7.31
C GLU A 274 20.91 -15.40 6.85
N ASP A 275 21.34 -16.50 7.48
CA ASP A 275 20.95 -17.87 7.16
C ASP A 275 19.65 -18.35 7.85
N SER A 276 18.94 -17.46 8.53
CA SER A 276 17.69 -17.80 9.21
C SER A 276 16.54 -17.98 8.22
N ASP A 277 15.74 -19.03 8.41
CA ASP A 277 14.48 -19.24 7.67
C ASP A 277 13.30 -18.42 8.23
N GLN A 278 13.56 -17.50 9.15
CA GLN A 278 12.54 -16.66 9.75
C GLN A 278 12.27 -15.44 8.87
N ILE A 279 10.99 -15.12 8.75
CA ILE A 279 10.44 -13.98 8.03
C ILE A 279 10.00 -12.96 9.05
N TRP A 280 10.43 -11.72 8.88
CA TRP A 280 10.18 -10.66 9.85
C TRP A 280 9.54 -9.42 9.23
N PHE A 281 9.53 -9.33 7.89
CA PHE A 281 8.92 -8.21 7.20
C PHE A 281 8.37 -8.66 5.85
N ILE A 282 7.21 -8.10 5.50
CA ILE A 282 6.59 -8.28 4.21
C ILE A 282 6.24 -6.91 3.64
N GLU A 283 6.26 -6.79 2.33
CA GLU A 283 5.64 -5.69 1.60
C GLU A 283 4.66 -6.32 0.62
N GLN A 284 3.49 -5.70 0.47
CA GLN A 284 2.48 -6.19 -0.47
C GLN A 284 2.13 -5.13 -1.51
N ASP A 285 1.83 -5.59 -2.72
CA ASP A 285 0.98 -4.89 -3.66
C ASP A 285 -0.28 -5.70 -3.86
N LEU A 286 -1.42 -5.15 -3.43
CA LEU A 286 -2.69 -5.79 -3.68
C LEU A 286 -3.27 -5.33 -5.01
N GLY A 287 -3.46 -6.27 -5.94
CA GLY A 287 -4.25 -6.12 -7.15
C GLY A 287 -5.64 -6.70 -6.97
N ASN A 288 -6.49 -6.60 -7.99
CA ASN A 288 -7.84 -7.18 -7.94
C ASN A 288 -7.79 -8.70 -7.80
N ASP A 289 -7.05 -9.36 -8.69
CA ASP A 289 -7.00 -10.83 -8.75
C ASP A 289 -5.80 -11.41 -8.02
N PHE A 290 -4.67 -10.68 -8.00
CA PHE A 290 -3.43 -11.16 -7.41
C PHE A 290 -2.88 -10.22 -6.34
N SER A 291 -2.17 -10.78 -5.37
CA SER A 291 -1.28 -10.06 -4.47
C SER A 291 0.17 -10.38 -4.85
N PHE A 292 0.99 -9.36 -5.04
CA PHE A 292 2.43 -9.53 -5.19
C PHE A 292 3.09 -9.23 -3.85
N LEU A 293 3.84 -10.19 -3.30
CA LEU A 293 4.50 -10.05 -2.00
C LEU A 293 6.00 -9.98 -2.19
N THR A 294 6.64 -9.02 -1.53
CA THR A 294 8.06 -9.06 -1.22
C THR A 294 8.21 -9.53 0.23
N VAL A 295 8.94 -10.61 0.45
CA VAL A 295 9.13 -11.25 1.76
C VAL A 295 10.59 -11.11 2.15
N TYR A 296 10.85 -10.67 3.38
CA TYR A 296 12.20 -10.50 3.91
C TYR A 296 12.53 -11.65 4.86
N ARG A 297 13.39 -12.55 4.39
CA ARG A 297 13.86 -13.76 5.10
C ARG A 297 15.29 -13.57 5.61
N GLY A 298 15.53 -13.96 6.86
CA GLY A 298 16.80 -13.68 7.53
C GLY A 298 17.12 -12.19 7.54
N ALA A 299 18.39 -11.82 7.73
CA ALA A 299 18.77 -10.41 7.86
C ALA A 299 18.52 -9.56 6.59
N SER A 300 18.58 -10.15 5.39
CA SER A 300 18.69 -9.37 4.15
C SER A 300 18.15 -10.04 2.88
N THR A 301 17.64 -11.28 2.94
CA THR A 301 17.17 -11.99 1.74
C THR A 301 15.79 -11.49 1.35
N LYS A 302 15.64 -11.02 0.12
CA LYS A 302 14.34 -10.65 -0.46
C LYS A 302 13.83 -11.78 -1.35
N GLU A 303 12.61 -12.22 -1.09
CA GLU A 303 11.91 -13.27 -1.83
C GLU A 303 10.59 -12.72 -2.34
N PHE A 304 10.05 -13.33 -3.39
CA PHE A 304 8.87 -12.81 -4.07
C PHE A 304 7.83 -13.91 -4.21
N PHE A 305 6.57 -13.57 -3.94
CA PHE A 305 5.45 -14.49 -4.11
C PHE A 305 4.34 -13.82 -4.90
N LEU A 306 3.69 -14.59 -5.77
CA LEU A 306 2.41 -14.22 -6.35
C LEU A 306 1.33 -15.05 -5.67
N VAL A 307 0.29 -14.38 -5.18
CA VAL A 307 -0.84 -15.02 -4.52
C VAL A 307 -2.10 -14.73 -5.33
N ASP A 308 -2.81 -15.78 -5.72
CA ASP A 308 -4.11 -15.67 -6.35
C ASP A 308 -5.16 -15.50 -5.26
N ARG A 309 -5.91 -14.41 -5.35
CA ARG A 309 -6.83 -14.01 -4.29
C ARG A 309 -8.12 -14.83 -4.32
N GLU A 310 -8.50 -15.37 -5.47
CA GLU A 310 -9.70 -16.20 -5.66
C GLU A 310 -9.41 -17.66 -5.32
N SER A 311 -8.40 -18.25 -5.96
CA SER A 311 -8.05 -19.66 -5.75
C SER A 311 -7.30 -19.90 -4.43
N ARG A 312 -6.70 -18.85 -3.87
CA ARG A 312 -5.84 -18.86 -2.67
C ARG A 312 -4.53 -19.62 -2.84
N GLU A 313 -4.19 -19.95 -4.07
CA GLU A 313 -2.89 -20.52 -4.40
C GLU A 313 -1.80 -19.45 -4.28
N SER A 314 -0.59 -19.87 -3.90
CA SER A 314 0.60 -19.02 -3.89
C SER A 314 1.74 -19.71 -4.62
N VAL A 315 2.54 -18.95 -5.34
CA VAL A 315 3.74 -19.43 -6.02
C VAL A 315 4.94 -18.56 -5.66
N TYR A 316 6.05 -19.20 -5.29
CA TYR A 316 7.34 -18.55 -5.13
C TYR A 316 7.87 -18.15 -6.51
N ILE A 317 8.24 -16.89 -6.67
CA ILE A 317 8.75 -16.33 -7.92
C ILE A 317 10.27 -16.35 -7.90
N ASN A 318 10.86 -17.22 -8.69
CA ASN A 318 12.28 -17.19 -8.97
C ASN A 318 12.60 -16.05 -9.95
N MET A 319 13.26 -15.01 -9.43
CA MET A 319 13.65 -13.81 -10.19
C MET A 319 14.95 -13.99 -10.98
N SER A 320 15.54 -15.19 -11.01
CA SER A 320 16.78 -15.46 -11.74
C SER A 320 16.57 -15.42 -13.25
N ILE A 321 17.41 -14.62 -13.92
CA ILE A 321 17.47 -14.51 -15.39
C ILE A 321 18.74 -15.15 -15.98
N GLY A 322 19.66 -15.63 -15.13
CA GLY A 322 20.89 -16.29 -15.57
C GLY A 322 21.69 -16.92 -14.43
N LEU A 323 22.86 -17.49 -14.78
CA LEU A 323 23.82 -18.01 -13.79
C LEU A 323 24.41 -16.82 -12.99
N ASN A 324 23.82 -16.54 -11.83
CA ASN A 324 24.16 -15.45 -10.90
C ASN A 324 23.56 -14.08 -11.24
N GLU A 325 22.50 -14.03 -12.03
CA GLU A 325 21.79 -12.79 -12.33
C GLU A 325 20.31 -12.93 -11.96
N SER A 326 19.79 -11.88 -11.34
CA SER A 326 18.41 -11.80 -10.84
C SER A 326 17.85 -10.42 -11.08
N LEU A 327 16.54 -10.35 -11.31
CA LEU A 327 15.85 -9.10 -11.61
C LEU A 327 15.86 -8.15 -10.40
N PRO A 328 16.44 -6.94 -10.54
CA PRO A 328 16.45 -5.96 -9.47
C PRO A 328 15.10 -5.23 -9.38
N VAL A 329 14.10 -5.86 -8.76
CA VAL A 329 12.80 -5.22 -8.51
C VAL A 329 12.98 -4.09 -7.48
N ARG A 330 12.79 -2.85 -7.92
CA ARG A 330 12.91 -1.66 -7.05
C ARG A 330 11.56 -1.09 -6.65
N THR A 331 10.62 -1.04 -7.59
CA THR A 331 9.26 -0.54 -7.33
C THR A 331 8.27 -1.28 -8.20
N ASN A 332 7.16 -1.61 -7.58
CA ASN A 332 6.04 -2.32 -8.14
C ASN A 332 4.74 -1.71 -7.59
N PHE A 333 3.66 -1.87 -8.35
CA PHE A 333 2.31 -1.55 -7.93
C PHE A 333 1.31 -2.15 -8.93
N TRP A 334 0.03 -2.14 -8.54
CA TRP A 334 -1.06 -2.52 -9.44
C TRP A 334 -1.74 -1.29 -10.02
N SER A 335 -1.97 -1.32 -11.33
CA SER A 335 -2.87 -0.38 -12.02
C SER A 335 -4.07 -1.17 -12.54
N LYS A 336 -5.11 -1.30 -11.71
CA LYS A 336 -6.23 -2.22 -11.94
C LYS A 336 -5.70 -3.67 -12.02
N ASP A 337 -5.92 -4.35 -13.13
CA ASP A 337 -5.56 -5.77 -13.32
C ASP A 337 -4.16 -5.94 -13.94
N VAL A 338 -3.43 -4.85 -14.13
CA VAL A 338 -2.08 -4.85 -14.71
C VAL A 338 -1.07 -4.56 -13.61
N PHE A 339 -0.14 -5.49 -13.41
CA PHE A 339 1.00 -5.28 -12.53
C PHE A 339 2.02 -4.42 -13.26
N ILE A 340 2.56 -3.40 -12.58
CA ILE A 340 3.60 -2.56 -13.16
C ILE A 340 4.82 -2.67 -12.26
N MET A 341 5.97 -2.98 -12.87
CA MET A 341 7.26 -2.95 -12.21
C MET A 341 8.26 -2.16 -13.06
N ASN A 342 9.34 -1.72 -12.43
CA ASN A 342 10.47 -1.14 -13.15
C ASN A 342 11.72 -1.99 -13.03
N LEU A 343 12.52 -1.94 -14.08
CA LEU A 343 13.85 -2.53 -14.15
C LEU A 343 14.83 -1.52 -14.73
N THR A 344 16.12 -1.73 -14.46
CA THR A 344 17.18 -1.02 -15.15
C THR A 344 17.28 -1.49 -16.60
N SER A 345 17.74 -0.62 -17.50
CA SER A 345 17.78 -0.89 -18.94
C SER A 345 18.69 -2.06 -19.31
N ASP A 346 19.77 -2.26 -18.55
CA ASP A 346 20.81 -3.26 -18.79
C ASP A 346 20.33 -4.72 -18.66
N VAL A 347 19.32 -4.97 -17.82
CA VAL A 347 18.79 -6.34 -17.61
C VAL A 347 17.63 -6.71 -18.53
N ILE A 348 17.12 -5.76 -19.34
CA ILE A 348 15.92 -5.99 -20.17
C ILE A 348 16.18 -7.03 -21.24
N GLY A 349 17.32 -6.97 -21.93
CA GLY A 349 17.67 -7.92 -22.98
C GLY A 349 17.67 -9.37 -22.47
N ASP A 350 18.37 -9.60 -21.35
CA ASP A 350 18.46 -10.92 -20.73
C ASP A 350 17.12 -11.40 -20.18
N PHE A 351 16.31 -10.51 -19.60
CA PHE A 351 14.97 -10.86 -19.16
C PHE A 351 14.07 -11.28 -20.32
N LEU A 352 14.03 -10.50 -21.41
CA LEU A 352 13.23 -10.81 -22.60
C LEU A 352 13.68 -12.11 -23.27
N ALA A 353 14.97 -12.47 -23.16
CA ALA A 353 15.48 -13.75 -23.66
C ALA A 353 14.97 -14.97 -22.86
N THR A 354 14.46 -14.76 -21.63
CA THR A 354 13.80 -15.84 -20.85
C THR A 354 12.35 -16.08 -21.26
N LEU A 355 11.76 -15.17 -22.05
CA LEU A 355 10.36 -15.19 -22.49
C LEU A 355 10.25 -15.68 -23.94
N SER A 356 9.10 -16.24 -24.28
CA SER A 356 8.72 -16.49 -25.68
C SER A 356 8.42 -15.18 -26.40
N VAL A 357 8.68 -15.12 -27.71
CA VAL A 357 8.55 -13.88 -28.51
C VAL A 357 7.13 -13.31 -28.52
N ASP A 358 6.12 -14.15 -28.31
CA ASP A 358 4.71 -13.77 -28.22
C ASP A 358 4.28 -13.28 -26.82
N GLN A 359 5.11 -13.46 -25.79
CA GLN A 359 4.83 -13.02 -24.42
C GLN A 359 5.21 -11.55 -24.18
N TRP A 360 5.76 -10.83 -25.15
CA TRP A 360 6.14 -9.44 -24.94
C TRP A 360 6.03 -8.57 -26.18
N SER A 361 5.87 -7.27 -25.94
CA SER A 361 5.84 -6.25 -26.98
C SER A 361 6.45 -4.93 -26.47
N PHE A 362 7.05 -4.16 -27.36
CA PHE A 362 7.44 -2.79 -27.07
C PHE A 362 6.31 -1.80 -27.34
N THR A 363 6.23 -0.72 -26.56
CA THR A 363 5.39 0.43 -26.93
C THR A 363 5.86 1.05 -28.24
N GLN A 364 4.96 1.79 -28.89
CA GLN A 364 5.28 2.45 -30.16
C GLN A 364 6.52 3.35 -30.04
N GLY A 365 7.50 3.16 -30.93
CA GLY A 365 8.74 3.94 -30.96
C GLY A 365 9.85 3.42 -30.05
N THR A 366 9.62 2.29 -29.37
CA THR A 366 10.60 1.63 -28.51
C THR A 366 11.21 0.42 -29.21
N THR A 367 12.53 0.24 -29.04
CA THR A 367 13.27 -0.98 -29.43
C THR A 367 14.23 -1.36 -28.32
N LEU A 368 14.74 -2.59 -28.36
CA LEU A 368 15.75 -3.05 -27.41
C LEU A 368 17.02 -2.18 -27.47
N ASP A 369 17.54 -1.91 -28.67
CA ASP A 369 18.72 -1.04 -28.85
C ASP A 369 18.55 0.34 -28.20
N ILE A 370 17.35 0.94 -28.30
CA ILE A 370 17.09 2.25 -27.68
C ILE A 370 17.08 2.11 -26.15
N ILE A 371 16.48 1.05 -25.62
CA ILE A 371 16.45 0.78 -24.18
C ILE A 371 17.87 0.59 -23.65
N GLU A 372 18.66 -0.30 -24.25
CA GLU A 372 20.02 -0.63 -23.80
C GLU A 372 20.99 0.56 -23.91
N SER A 373 20.70 1.51 -24.82
CA SER A 373 21.45 2.77 -24.92
C SER A 373 21.07 3.83 -23.90
N SER A 374 20.01 3.60 -23.10
CA SER A 374 19.45 4.56 -22.16
C SER A 374 19.93 4.30 -20.72
N GLU A 375 20.20 5.36 -19.96
CA GLU A 375 20.40 5.31 -18.51
C GLU A 375 19.08 5.25 -17.73
N ASN A 376 17.97 5.63 -18.35
CA ASN A 376 16.66 5.59 -17.72
C ASN A 376 16.15 4.16 -17.49
N PRO A 377 15.48 3.89 -16.35
CA PRO A 377 14.79 2.63 -16.13
C PRO A 377 13.62 2.46 -17.10
N VAL A 378 13.17 1.23 -17.23
CA VAL A 378 12.07 0.81 -18.10
C VAL A 378 10.89 0.40 -17.24
N LEU A 379 9.67 0.77 -17.64
CA LEU A 379 8.45 0.27 -17.03
C LEU A 379 7.99 -0.99 -17.78
N LEU A 380 7.63 -2.02 -17.02
CA LEU A 380 7.03 -3.24 -17.52
C LEU A 380 5.59 -3.29 -17.05
N LYS A 381 4.63 -3.32 -17.97
CA LYS A 381 3.26 -3.74 -17.67
C LYS A 381 3.18 -5.24 -17.86
N ILE A 382 2.90 -5.95 -16.77
CA ILE A 382 2.84 -7.40 -16.74
C ILE A 382 1.39 -7.82 -16.51
N LYS A 383 0.93 -8.71 -17.39
CA LYS A 383 -0.26 -9.50 -17.20
C LYS A 383 0.18 -10.92 -16.83
N PHE A 384 -0.29 -11.41 -15.70
CA PHE A 384 -0.01 -12.77 -15.26
C PHE A 384 -1.04 -13.75 -15.81
N LYS A 385 -0.63 -15.00 -15.98
CA LYS A 385 -1.53 -16.13 -16.27
C LYS A 385 -2.40 -16.43 -15.06
N ASP A 386 -3.52 -17.10 -15.33
CA ASP A 386 -4.38 -17.67 -14.30
C ASP A 386 -3.63 -18.69 -13.43
N SER A 387 -3.99 -18.80 -12.15
CA SER A 387 -3.29 -19.72 -11.23
C SER A 387 -3.41 -21.19 -11.57
N SER A 388 -4.41 -21.57 -12.36
CA SER A 388 -4.52 -22.93 -12.92
C SER A 388 -3.40 -23.29 -13.89
N GLU A 389 -2.64 -22.31 -14.39
CA GLU A 389 -1.53 -22.49 -15.33
C GLU A 389 -0.14 -22.36 -14.70
N TRP A 390 -0.07 -22.04 -13.41
CA TRP A 390 1.21 -21.84 -12.71
C TRP A 390 2.07 -23.10 -12.72
#